data_AF-A0A6M0SQR9-F1
#
_entry.id   AF-A0A6M0SQR9-F1
#
_cell.length_a   1.000
_cell.length_b   1.000
_cell.length_c   1.000
_cell.angle_alpha   90.00
_cell.angle_beta   90.00
_cell.angle_gamma   90.00
#
_symmetry.space_group_name_H-M   'P 1'
#
loop_
_entity.id
_entity.type
_entity.pdbx_description
1 polymer ?
#
loop_
_entity_poly.entity_id
_entity_poly.type
_entity_poly.pdbx_seq_one_letter_code
_entity_poly.pdbx_strand_id
1 'polypeptide(L)'
;MNNIQELKEQLKKGTFYYHKFGLLVKGKVNIVLQNSETTLNVSFVGGIVDVYMDKIKLIRRPGNIIASFKWCYQLKNEYDDLIGYIGKVEE
;
A
#
# COMPACT_ATOMS: atom_id res chain seq x y z
N MET A 1 -17.52 -4.85 11.51
CA MET A 1 -16.56 -5.95 11.26
C MET A 1 -16.46 -6.39 9.78
N ASN A 2 -17.00 -5.66 8.80
CA ASN A 2 -16.97 -6.07 7.37
C ASN A 2 -15.77 -5.58 6.53
N ASN A 3 -14.85 -4.77 7.05
CA ASN A 3 -13.96 -3.99 6.18
C ASN A 3 -12.54 -4.58 5.98
N ILE A 4 -12.04 -5.40 6.93
CA ILE A 4 -10.65 -5.86 6.88
C ILE A 4 -10.38 -6.88 5.77
N GLN A 5 -11.32 -7.82 5.56
CA GLN A 5 -11.15 -8.84 4.53
C GLN A 5 -11.23 -8.24 3.12
N GLU A 6 -12.13 -7.28 2.91
CA GLU A 6 -12.23 -6.51 1.67
C GLU A 6 -10.93 -5.71 1.41
N LEU A 7 -10.40 -5.04 2.44
CA LEU A 7 -9.13 -4.34 2.35
C LEU A 7 -7.99 -5.28 1.97
N LYS A 8 -7.87 -6.45 2.61
CA LYS A 8 -6.84 -7.45 2.28
C LYS A 8 -6.94 -7.90 0.82
N GLU A 9 -8.14 -8.22 0.34
CA GLU A 9 -8.36 -8.62 -1.04
C GLU A 9 -8.11 -7.48 -2.05
N GLN A 10 -8.40 -6.24 -1.68
CA GLN A 10 -8.06 -5.09 -2.50
C GLN A 10 -6.55 -4.87 -2.57
N LEU A 11 -5.84 -4.88 -1.45
CA LEU A 11 -4.39 -4.71 -1.38
C LEU A 11 -3.65 -5.81 -2.17
N LYS A 12 -4.10 -7.07 -2.12
CA LYS A 12 -3.56 -8.18 -2.93
C LYS A 12 -3.61 -7.93 -4.45
N LYS A 13 -4.57 -7.12 -4.92
CA LYS A 13 -4.72 -6.77 -6.34
C LYS A 13 -3.84 -5.58 -6.75
N GLY A 14 -3.17 -4.94 -5.79
CA GLY A 14 -2.35 -3.76 -6.00
C GLY A 14 -0.88 -4.06 -6.28
N THR A 15 -0.16 -2.98 -6.54
CA THR A 15 1.30 -2.93 -6.62
C THR A 15 1.78 -1.96 -5.54
N PHE A 16 2.81 -2.35 -4.80
CA PHE A 16 3.51 -1.46 -3.89
C PHE A 16 4.40 -0.51 -4.67
N TYR A 17 4.49 0.74 -4.21
CA TYR A 17 5.36 1.77 -4.74
C TYR A 17 6.04 2.52 -3.60
N TYR A 18 7.34 2.71 -3.72
CA TYR A 18 8.13 3.63 -2.93
C TYR A 18 9.00 4.47 -3.86
N HIS A 19 8.95 5.78 -3.67
CA HIS A 19 9.71 6.72 -4.48
C HIS A 19 10.47 7.70 -3.60
N LYS A 20 11.78 7.78 -3.82
CA LYS A 20 12.68 8.85 -3.37
C LYS A 20 13.56 9.26 -4.54
N PHE A 21 14.23 10.40 -4.45
CA PHE A 21 15.12 10.89 -5.50
C PHE A 21 16.16 9.82 -5.87
N GLY A 22 16.19 9.42 -7.16
CA GLY A 22 17.09 8.37 -7.66
C GLY A 22 16.69 6.93 -7.30
N LEU A 23 15.56 6.70 -6.64
CA LEU A 23 15.12 5.38 -6.18
C LEU A 23 13.62 5.16 -6.41
N LEU A 24 13.30 4.18 -7.24
CA LEU A 24 11.95 3.66 -7.41
C LEU A 24 11.94 2.17 -7.06
N VAL A 25 11.21 1.81 -6.01
CA VAL A 25 10.90 0.42 -5.69
C VAL A 25 9.43 0.21 -6.02
N LYS A 26 9.14 -0.81 -6.83
CA LYS A 26 7.77 -1.26 -7.06
C LYS A 26 7.71 -2.77 -7.16
N GLY A 27 6.64 -3.35 -6.68
CA GLY A 27 6.43 -4.80 -6.74
C GLY A 27 4.98 -5.17 -6.55
N LYS A 28 4.53 -6.18 -7.29
CA LYS A 28 3.17 -6.70 -7.16
C LYS A 28 2.98 -7.27 -5.76
N VAL A 29 1.83 -7.00 -5.15
CA VAL A 29 1.48 -7.60 -3.85
C VAL A 29 1.13 -9.06 -4.06
N ASN A 30 1.69 -9.94 -3.23
CA ASN A 30 1.52 -11.38 -3.34
C ASN A 30 0.74 -11.94 -2.14
N ILE A 31 1.03 -11.45 -0.93
CA ILE A 31 0.49 -11.97 0.32
C ILE A 31 0.08 -10.79 1.20
N VAL A 32 -1.09 -10.89 1.85
CA VAL A 32 -1.54 -9.95 2.87
C VAL A 32 -2.03 -10.74 4.09
N LEU A 33 -1.28 -10.65 5.18
CA LEU A 33 -1.59 -11.30 6.44
C LEU A 33 -1.97 -10.25 7.48
N GLN A 34 -2.82 -10.65 8.42
CA GLN A 34 -3.10 -9.81 9.58
C GLN A 34 -2.09 -10.17 10.66
N ASN A 35 -1.30 -9.19 11.10
CA ASN A 35 -0.29 -9.38 12.14
C ASN A 35 -0.88 -9.11 13.54
N SER A 36 -1.76 -8.12 13.64
CA SER A 36 -2.44 -7.74 14.87
C SER A 36 -3.86 -7.22 14.58
N GLU A 37 -4.57 -6.76 15.61
CA GLU A 37 -5.88 -6.11 15.43
C GLU A 37 -5.81 -4.82 14.61
N THR A 38 -4.65 -4.18 14.53
CA THR A 38 -4.45 -2.86 13.90
C THR A 38 -3.50 -2.87 12.71
N THR A 39 -2.75 -3.96 12.50
CA THR A 39 -1.66 -4.00 11.53
C THR A 39 -1.77 -5.19 10.57
N LEU A 40 -1.55 -4.92 9.28
CA LEU A 40 -1.41 -5.93 8.23
C LEU A 40 0.05 -6.01 7.78
N ASN A 41 0.54 -7.21 7.52
CA ASN A 41 1.82 -7.43 6.86
C ASN A 41 1.57 -7.70 5.38
N VAL A 42 2.10 -6.84 4.50
CA VAL A 42 1.91 -6.91 3.06
C VAL A 42 3.23 -7.29 2.39
N SER A 43 3.29 -8.51 1.87
CA SER A 43 4.44 -8.98 1.10
C SER A 43 4.23 -8.71 -0.38
N PHE A 44 5.25 -8.15 -1.02
CA PHE A 44 5.28 -7.88 -2.45
C PHE A 44 6.57 -8.43 -3.06
N VAL A 45 6.64 -8.50 -4.38
CA VAL A 45 7.87 -8.89 -5.08
C VAL A 45 8.98 -7.88 -4.75
N GLY A 46 9.93 -8.29 -3.91
CA GLY A 46 11.06 -7.47 -3.48
C GLY A 46 11.03 -6.99 -2.03
N GLY A 47 10.00 -7.34 -1.23
CA GLY A 47 10.01 -6.99 0.18
C GLY A 47 8.68 -7.18 0.90
N ILE A 48 8.64 -6.64 2.11
CA ILE A 48 7.49 -6.65 3.00
C ILE A 48 7.31 -5.24 3.58
N VAL A 49 6.06 -4.80 3.72
CA VAL A 49 5.71 -3.55 4.39
C VAL A 49 4.59 -3.78 5.40
N ASP A 50 4.70 -3.13 6.55
CA ASP A 50 3.63 -3.09 7.54
C ASP A 50 2.65 -1.97 7.22
N VAL A 51 1.36 -2.29 7.29
CA VAL A 51 0.25 -1.38 7.01
C VAL A 51 -0.58 -1.20 8.27
N TYR A 52 -0.52 0.00 8.82
CA TYR A 52 -1.31 0.44 9.96
C TYR A 52 -2.72 0.84 9.48
N MET A 53 -3.73 0.08 9.88
CA MET A 53 -5.09 0.20 9.35
C MET A 53 -5.79 1.50 9.76
N ASP A 54 -5.36 2.13 10.85
CA ASP A 54 -5.82 3.44 11.31
C ASP A 54 -5.17 4.61 10.55
N LYS A 55 -4.02 4.37 9.90
CA LYS A 55 -3.24 5.40 9.20
C LYS A 55 -3.32 5.31 7.67
N ILE A 56 -3.76 4.18 7.12
CA ILE A 56 -3.94 4.01 5.68
C ILE A 56 -5.03 4.95 5.14
N LYS A 57 -4.76 5.64 4.03
CA LYS A 57 -5.72 6.59 3.44
C LYS A 57 -5.85 6.38 1.94
N LEU A 58 -7.09 6.32 1.45
CA LEU A 58 -7.36 6.33 0.01
C LEU A 58 -7.06 7.74 -0.54
N ILE A 59 -6.26 7.80 -1.60
CA ILE A 59 -5.88 9.04 -2.27
C ILE A 59 -6.21 8.96 -3.76
N ARG A 60 -6.49 10.11 -4.37
CA ARG A 60 -6.77 10.19 -5.82
C ARG A 60 -5.49 10.21 -6.66
N ARG A 61 -4.43 10.87 -6.18
CA ARG A 61 -3.19 11.02 -6.93
C ARG A 61 -1.97 11.06 -5.99
N PRO A 62 -1.08 10.06 -6.02
CA PRO A 62 0.19 10.16 -5.31
C PRO A 62 1.03 11.28 -5.94
N GLY A 63 1.54 12.20 -5.11
CA GLY A 63 2.26 13.38 -5.59
C GLY A 63 3.57 13.07 -6.34
N ASN A 64 4.15 11.89 -6.09
CA ASN A 64 5.50 11.54 -6.52
C ASN A 64 5.58 10.33 -7.47
N ILE A 65 4.45 9.84 -7.99
CA ILE A 65 4.43 8.69 -8.92
C ILE A 65 3.67 9.10 -10.18
N ILE A 66 4.34 9.05 -11.34
CA ILE A 66 3.75 9.34 -12.65
C ILE A 66 2.97 8.10 -13.12
N ALA A 67 1.82 7.85 -12.49
CA ALA A 67 0.85 6.84 -12.93
C ALA A 67 -0.57 7.28 -12.58
N SER A 68 -1.53 6.96 -13.44
CA SER A 68 -2.96 7.08 -13.13
C SER A 68 -3.41 5.84 -12.37
N PHE A 69 -4.14 6.03 -11.27
CA PHE A 69 -4.56 4.94 -10.39
C PHE A 69 -6.08 4.86 -10.34
N LYS A 70 -6.61 3.66 -10.62
CA LYS A 70 -8.02 3.34 -10.39
C LYS A 70 -8.37 3.50 -8.91
N TRP A 71 -7.41 3.12 -8.06
CA TRP A 71 -7.40 3.41 -6.63
C TRP A 71 -5.95 3.37 -6.12
N CYS A 72 -5.66 4.16 -5.09
CA CYS A 72 -4.34 4.20 -4.47
C CYS A 72 -4.48 4.48 -2.98
N TYR A 73 -3.81 3.68 -2.15
CA TYR A 73 -3.66 3.92 -0.72
C TYR A 73 -2.30 4.50 -0.42
N GLN A 74 -2.30 5.58 0.35
CA GLN A 74 -1.11 6.10 1.00
C GLN A 74 -0.85 5.31 2.29
N LEU A 75 0.38 4.84 2.45
CA LEU A 75 0.82 4.10 3.63
C LEU A 75 1.66 5.00 4.53
N LYS A 76 1.41 4.91 5.84
CA LYS A 76 2.22 5.58 6.85
C LYS A 76 2.65 4.62 7.95
N ASN A 77 3.81 4.85 8.53
CA ASN A 77 4.28 4.13 9.73
C ASN A 77 3.63 4.71 11.01
N GLU A 78 3.99 4.14 12.15
CA GLU A 78 3.55 4.61 13.47
C GLU A 78 3.91 6.08 13.76
N TYR A 79 5.01 6.60 13.19
CA TYR A 79 5.47 7.98 13.32
C TYR A 79 4.85 8.95 12.30
N ASP A 80 3.83 8.51 11.54
CA ASP A 80 3.15 9.30 10.52
C ASP A 80 3.98 9.62 9.26
N ASP A 81 5.16 9.00 9.10
CA ASP A 81 6.00 9.12 7.91
C ASP A 81 5.39 8.37 6.74
N LEU A 82 5.49 8.96 5.55
CA LEU A 82 5.11 8.31 4.30
C LEU A 82 6.10 7.20 3.95
N ILE A 83 5.65 5.94 3.99
CA ILE A 83 6.48 4.76 3.69
C ILE A 83 6.20 4.14 2.32
N GLY A 84 5.23 4.68 1.58
CA GLY A 84 4.93 4.28 0.22
C GLY A 84 3.45 4.29 -0.07
N TYR A 85 3.10 3.59 -1.14
CA TYR A 85 1.75 3.51 -1.68
C TYR A 85 1.44 2.08 -2.10
N ILE A 86 0.18 1.66 -2.00
CA ILE A 86 -0.31 0.46 -2.69
C ILE A 86 -1.48 0.88 -3.56
N GLY A 87 -1.38 0.64 -4.86
CA GLY A 87 -2.42 1.05 -5.81
C GLY A 87 -2.56 0.11 -6.98
N LYS A 88 -3.71 0.21 -7.66
CA LYS A 88 -3.94 -0.40 -8.97
C LYS A 88 -3.96 0.70 -10.02
N VAL A 89 -3.08 0.60 -11.01
CA VAL A 89 -3.01 1.54 -12.14
C VAL A 89 -4.26 1.42 -13.01
N GLU A 90 -4.64 2.52 -13.66
CA GLU A 90 -5.58 2.51 -14.79
C GLU A 90 -4.85 1.92 -16.00
N GLU A 91 -5.48 0.97 -16.69
CA GLU A 91 -5.03 0.44 -17.99
C GLU A 91 -5.47 1.37 -19.12
#